data_AF-A0A7C6J3B9-F1
#
_entry.id   AF-A0A7C6J3B9-F1
#
_cell.length_a   1.000
_cell.length_b   1.000
_cell.length_c   1.000
_cell.angle_alpha   90.00
_cell.angle_beta   90.00
_cell.angle_gamma   90.00
#
_symmetry.space_group_name_H-M   'P 1'
#
loop_
_entity.id
_entity.type
_entity.pdbx_description
1 polymer ?
#
loop_
_entity_poly.entity_id
_entity_poly.type
_entity_poly.pdbx_seq_one_letter_code
_entity_poly.pdbx_strand_id
1 'polypeptide(L)'
;MRVGLGKKRRFSRRNTSLPGRKFPLKKRIIFIPLLILAGFFYAEHRLRPALREISQARAVQIATQSINKAVREQVVPHIRYEDLITVKVDNRGRVVLMQPNTGDINRLASEATIAVQKELQAVSRTRIHIPLGQLLGSQVMAGRGPDIPIEIIPAGAVESRVFDRFEQAGINQTRHKIYLEIKTRVRIVIPLTFANAEVRTEVPLAEAVIMGEVPQVYFGGPPVLNLPQGTAGKPD
;
A
#
# COMPACT_ATOMS: atom_id res chain seq x y z
N MET A 1 6.31 -46.12 97.90
CA MET A 1 6.92 -45.15 96.97
C MET A 1 7.86 -45.88 96.02
N ARG A 2 7.40 -46.18 94.79
CA ARG A 2 8.24 -46.30 93.58
C ARG A 2 7.32 -46.37 92.37
N VAL A 3 7.33 -45.25 91.64
CA VAL A 3 6.70 -45.01 90.35
C VAL A 3 7.55 -45.65 89.26
N GLY A 4 6.92 -46.18 88.22
CA GLY A 4 7.56 -46.43 86.91
C GLY A 4 6.90 -47.59 86.17
N LEU A 5 6.65 -47.55 84.86
CA LEU A 5 6.87 -46.54 83.82
C LEU A 5 5.95 -46.92 82.65
N GLY A 6 5.37 -45.90 82.01
CA GLY A 6 4.39 -46.04 80.94
C GLY A 6 4.87 -46.79 79.70
N LYS A 7 3.97 -47.58 79.10
CA LYS A 7 4.13 -48.17 77.76
C LYS A 7 4.16 -47.07 76.70
N LYS A 8 5.35 -46.68 76.23
CA LYS A 8 5.49 -45.89 75.00
C LYS A 8 5.08 -46.74 73.80
N ARG A 9 3.91 -46.44 73.23
CA ARG A 9 3.49 -46.94 71.92
C ARG A 9 4.49 -46.44 70.87
N ARG A 10 5.29 -47.34 70.29
CA ARG A 10 6.16 -47.06 69.15
C ARG A 10 5.31 -46.91 67.90
N PHE A 11 5.02 -45.67 67.51
CA PHE A 11 4.55 -45.38 66.15
C PHE A 11 5.71 -45.65 65.18
N SER A 12 5.62 -46.76 64.46
CA SER A 12 6.50 -47.04 63.33
C SER A 12 6.18 -46.03 62.22
N ARG A 13 7.08 -45.05 62.03
CA ARG A 13 7.07 -44.20 60.83
C ARG A 13 7.39 -45.09 59.64
N ARG A 14 6.35 -45.58 58.94
CA ARG A 14 6.52 -46.08 57.57
C ARG A 14 6.97 -44.88 56.73
N ASN A 15 8.25 -44.83 56.40
CA ASN A 15 8.75 -44.05 55.29
C ASN A 15 8.13 -44.65 54.02
N THR A 16 6.97 -44.15 53.61
CA THR A 16 6.47 -44.35 52.25
C THR A 16 7.28 -43.43 51.35
N SER A 17 8.49 -43.88 50.99
CA SER A 17 9.15 -43.34 49.82
C SER A 17 8.25 -43.63 48.62
N LEU A 18 7.68 -42.57 48.05
CA LEU A 18 7.05 -42.64 46.73
C LEU A 18 8.02 -43.37 45.80
N PRO A 19 7.59 -44.39 45.04
CA PRO A 19 8.47 -45.06 44.10
C PRO A 19 8.92 -44.00 43.10
N GLY A 20 10.16 -43.54 43.26
CA GLY A 20 10.80 -42.62 42.32
C GLY A 20 10.88 -43.35 40.99
N ARG A 21 9.87 -43.12 40.14
CA ARG A 21 9.86 -43.57 38.75
C ARG A 21 11.02 -42.86 38.09
N LYS A 22 12.21 -43.47 38.18
CA LYS A 22 13.42 -43.08 37.48
C LYS A 22 13.10 -43.23 36.00
N PHE A 23 12.45 -42.24 35.41
CA PHE A 23 12.37 -42.14 33.96
C PHE A 23 13.82 -42.23 33.47
N PRO A 24 14.17 -43.25 32.66
CA PRO A 24 15.56 -43.54 32.36
C PRO A 24 16.15 -42.30 31.69
N LEU A 25 17.22 -41.72 32.25
CA LEU A 25 17.87 -40.50 31.73
C LEU A 25 18.12 -40.58 30.21
N LYS A 26 18.38 -41.79 29.70
CA LYS A 26 18.56 -42.10 28.27
C LYS A 26 17.35 -41.70 27.39
N LYS A 27 16.11 -41.80 27.88
CA LYS A 27 14.91 -41.39 27.13
C LYS A 27 14.74 -39.87 27.07
N ARG A 28 15.20 -39.12 28.09
CA ARG A 28 15.19 -37.64 28.07
C ARG A 28 16.15 -37.07 27.02
N ILE A 29 17.31 -37.70 26.83
CA ILE A 29 18.33 -37.28 25.85
C ILE A 29 17.80 -37.35 24.41
N ILE A 30 16.94 -38.33 24.10
CA ILE A 30 16.34 -38.47 22.76
C ILE A 30 15.07 -37.60 22.63
N PHE A 31 14.32 -37.41 23.71
CA PHE A 31 13.05 -36.69 23.66
C PHE A 31 13.22 -35.17 23.51
N ILE A 32 14.24 -34.57 24.13
CA ILE A 32 14.52 -33.12 24.02
C ILE A 32 14.78 -32.67 22.57
N PRO A 33 15.73 -33.27 21.80
CA PRO A 33 15.96 -32.87 20.41
C PRO A 33 14.76 -33.14 19.52
N LEU A 34 14.00 -34.23 19.76
CA LEU A 34 12.76 -34.51 19.04
C LEU A 34 11.70 -33.42 19.27
N LEU A 35 11.58 -32.92 20.51
CA LEU A 35 10.64 -31.86 20.86
C LEU A 35 11.07 -30.51 20.28
N ILE A 36 12.37 -30.20 20.28
CA ILE A 36 12.92 -29.01 19.62
C ILE A 36 12.64 -29.05 18.11
N LEU A 37 12.87 -30.21 17.47
CA LEU A 37 12.63 -30.40 16.04
C LEU A 37 11.14 -30.25 15.70
N ALA A 38 10.25 -30.88 16.48
CA ALA A 38 8.81 -30.72 16.32
C ALA A 38 8.34 -29.27 16.53
N GLY A 39 8.90 -28.58 17.53
CA GLY A 39 8.66 -27.16 17.78
C GLY A 39 9.12 -26.27 16.64
N PHE A 40 10.28 -26.57 16.04
CA PHE A 40 10.80 -25.87 14.87
C PHE A 40 9.85 -26.01 13.67
N PHE A 41 9.44 -27.24 13.31
CA PHE A 41 8.50 -27.47 12.21
C PHE A 41 7.13 -26.81 12.46
N TYR A 42 6.64 -26.83 13.70
CA TYR A 42 5.40 -26.16 14.07
C TYR A 42 5.51 -24.63 13.92
N ALA A 43 6.59 -24.04 14.43
CA ALA A 43 6.85 -22.60 14.31
C ALA A 43 6.99 -22.20 12.84
N GLU A 44 7.74 -22.96 12.07
CA GLU A 44 7.90 -22.75 10.63
C GLU A 44 6.56 -22.74 9.90
N HIS A 45 5.69 -23.73 10.15
CA HIS A 45 4.39 -23.80 9.51
C HIS A 45 3.45 -22.64 9.91
N ARG A 46 3.56 -22.15 11.15
CA ARG A 46 2.77 -21.02 11.65
C ARG A 46 3.29 -19.65 11.20
N LEU A 47 4.60 -19.47 11.09
CA LEU A 47 5.23 -18.18 10.77
C LEU A 47 5.21 -17.86 9.27
N ARG A 48 5.30 -18.87 8.40
CA ARG A 48 5.29 -18.70 6.94
C ARG A 48 4.17 -17.78 6.41
N PRO A 49 2.88 -17.98 6.74
CA PRO A 49 1.81 -17.10 6.23
C PRO A 49 1.94 -15.66 6.73
N ALA A 50 2.17 -15.46 8.03
CA ALA A 50 2.33 -14.12 8.61
C ALA A 50 3.53 -13.39 8.02
N LEU A 51 4.65 -14.09 7.85
CA LEU A 51 5.87 -13.55 7.25
C LEU A 51 5.65 -13.15 5.79
N ARG A 52 4.91 -13.94 5.02
CA ARG A 52 4.59 -13.60 3.62
C ARG A 52 3.75 -12.34 3.53
N GLU A 53 2.67 -12.23 4.30
CA GLU A 53 1.77 -11.06 4.27
C GLU A 53 2.49 -9.78 4.70
N ILE A 54 3.19 -9.82 5.84
CA ILE A 54 3.90 -8.65 6.36
C ILE A 54 5.01 -8.21 5.41
N SER A 55 5.75 -9.16 4.84
CA SER A 55 6.81 -8.86 3.87
C SER A 55 6.24 -8.30 2.57
N GLN A 56 5.10 -8.82 2.08
CA GLN A 56 4.42 -8.27 0.90
C GLN A 56 3.97 -6.83 1.14
N ALA A 57 3.29 -6.56 2.25
CA ALA A 57 2.85 -5.21 2.59
C ALA A 57 4.05 -4.25 2.69
N ARG A 58 5.12 -4.68 3.40
CA ARG A 58 6.32 -3.86 3.56
C ARG A 58 7.04 -3.61 2.23
N ALA A 59 7.11 -4.61 1.37
CA ALA A 59 7.75 -4.49 0.07
C ALA A 59 6.97 -3.57 -0.87
N VAL A 60 5.64 -3.70 -0.93
CA VAL A 60 4.78 -2.80 -1.70
C VAL A 60 4.91 -1.37 -1.19
N GLN A 61 4.94 -1.17 0.13
CA GLN A 61 5.15 0.15 0.73
C GLN A 61 6.47 0.77 0.28
N ILE A 62 7.58 0.05 0.43
CA ILE A 62 8.91 0.53 0.08
C ILE A 62 9.01 0.79 -1.43
N ALA A 63 8.54 -0.13 -2.27
CA ALA A 63 8.53 0.04 -3.71
C ALA A 63 7.72 1.28 -4.13
N THR A 64 6.53 1.48 -3.56
CA THR A 64 5.69 2.66 -3.82
C THR A 64 6.40 3.96 -3.41
N GLN A 65 7.04 3.97 -2.24
CA GLN A 65 7.80 5.12 -1.75
C GLN A 65 8.99 5.43 -2.66
N SER A 66 9.72 4.41 -3.10
CA SER A 66 10.84 4.54 -4.03
C SER A 66 10.41 5.04 -5.40
N ILE A 67 9.29 4.54 -5.93
CA ILE A 67 8.70 5.04 -7.18
C ILE A 67 8.37 6.53 -7.04
N ASN A 68 7.61 6.91 -6.02
CA ASN A 68 7.22 8.31 -5.79
C ASN A 68 8.44 9.21 -5.59
N LYS A 69 9.46 8.74 -4.88
CA LYS A 69 10.71 9.46 -4.67
C LYS A 69 11.45 9.69 -5.98
N ALA A 70 11.62 8.65 -6.80
CA ALA A 70 12.28 8.73 -8.10
C ALA A 70 11.59 9.74 -9.02
N VAL A 71 10.26 9.69 -9.12
CA VAL A 71 9.48 10.62 -9.95
C VAL A 71 9.59 12.05 -9.41
N ARG A 72 9.40 12.26 -8.11
CA ARG A 72 9.45 13.60 -7.50
C ARG A 72 10.81 14.27 -7.62
N GLU A 73 11.90 13.51 -7.50
CA GLU A 73 13.26 14.06 -7.48
C GLU A 73 13.87 14.19 -8.88
N GLN A 74 13.54 13.29 -9.82
CA GLN A 74 14.20 13.23 -11.12
C GLN A 74 13.32 13.66 -12.29
N VAL A 75 11.99 13.62 -12.14
CA VAL A 75 11.05 13.79 -13.26
C VAL A 75 10.23 15.07 -13.09
N VAL A 76 9.56 15.27 -11.95
CA VAL A 76 8.67 16.42 -11.68
C VAL A 76 9.32 17.81 -11.75
N PRO A 77 10.57 18.05 -11.26
CA PRO A 77 11.10 19.41 -11.14
C PRO A 77 11.23 20.20 -12.46
N HIS A 78 11.09 19.53 -13.60
CA HIS A 78 11.29 20.10 -14.93
C HIS A 78 10.02 20.12 -15.79
N ILE A 79 8.86 19.76 -15.24
CA ILE A 79 7.63 19.62 -16.03
C ILE A 79 6.74 20.83 -15.81
N ARG A 80 6.40 21.51 -16.90
CA ARG A 80 5.29 22.45 -16.93
C ARG A 80 4.19 21.91 -17.84
N TYR A 81 2.99 22.41 -17.64
CA TYR A 81 1.83 21.98 -18.42
C TYR A 81 2.01 22.30 -19.91
N GLU A 82 2.62 23.44 -20.21
CA GLU A 82 2.85 23.95 -21.57
C GLU A 82 3.85 23.09 -22.35
N ASP A 83 4.71 22.35 -21.65
CA ASP A 83 5.69 21.45 -22.28
C ASP A 83 4.99 20.16 -22.78
N LEU A 84 3.87 19.77 -22.14
CA LEU A 84 3.11 18.57 -22.48
C LEU A 84 1.93 18.85 -23.42
N ILE A 85 1.29 20.01 -23.27
CA ILE A 85 0.09 20.38 -24.03
C ILE A 85 0.26 21.78 -24.63
N THR A 86 0.22 21.85 -25.95
CA THR A 86 0.09 23.14 -26.65
C THR A 86 -1.38 23.56 -26.68
N VAL A 87 -1.67 24.73 -26.10
CA VAL A 87 -3.01 25.32 -26.09
C VAL A 87 -3.06 26.49 -27.07
N LYS A 88 -4.03 26.50 -27.98
CA LYS A 88 -4.34 27.68 -28.80
C LYS A 88 -5.67 28.27 -28.36
N VAL A 89 -5.67 29.61 -28.21
CA VAL A 89 -6.84 30.40 -27.85
C VAL A 89 -7.29 31.27 -29.02
N ASP A 90 -8.58 31.60 -29.07
CA ASP A 90 -9.11 32.60 -30.01
C ASP A 90 -8.94 34.04 -29.51
N ASN A 91 -9.38 35.02 -30.29
CA ASN A 91 -9.31 36.45 -29.96
C ASN A 91 -10.13 36.85 -28.70
N ARG A 92 -10.97 35.94 -28.19
CA ARG A 92 -11.78 36.14 -26.97
C ARG A 92 -11.19 35.37 -25.78
N GLY A 93 -10.02 34.75 -25.93
CA GLY A 93 -9.34 33.99 -24.88
C GLY A 93 -9.89 32.57 -24.68
N ARG A 94 -10.72 32.05 -25.59
CA ARG A 94 -11.32 30.72 -25.47
C ARG A 94 -10.42 29.67 -26.07
N VAL A 95 -10.27 28.53 -25.39
CA VAL A 95 -9.47 27.39 -25.88
C VAL A 95 -10.16 26.78 -27.10
N VAL A 96 -9.48 26.80 -28.25
CA VAL A 96 -9.99 26.24 -29.52
C VAL A 96 -9.25 24.98 -29.95
N LEU A 97 -8.02 24.77 -29.45
CA LEU A 97 -7.23 23.57 -29.73
C LEU A 97 -6.36 23.24 -28.52
N MET A 98 -6.34 21.97 -28.17
CA MET A 98 -5.37 21.39 -27.23
C MET A 98 -4.67 20.24 -27.95
N GLN A 99 -3.36 20.37 -28.15
CA GLN A 99 -2.58 19.36 -28.86
C GLN A 99 -1.51 18.79 -27.93
N PRO A 100 -1.54 17.47 -27.65
CA PRO A 100 -0.48 16.83 -26.91
C PRO A 100 0.84 16.85 -27.67
N ASN A 101 1.91 17.19 -26.97
CA ASN A 101 3.27 17.01 -27.45
C ASN A 101 3.69 15.56 -27.17
N THR A 102 3.36 14.66 -28.09
CA THR A 102 3.61 13.22 -27.95
C THR A 102 5.10 12.90 -27.81
N GLY A 103 5.99 13.71 -28.41
CA GLY A 103 7.43 13.57 -28.28
C GLY A 103 7.89 13.75 -26.84
N ASP A 104 7.52 14.88 -26.23
CA ASP A 104 7.89 15.18 -24.84
C ASP A 104 7.19 14.28 -23.83
N ILE A 105 5.93 13.89 -24.09
CA ILE A 105 5.21 12.90 -23.27
C ILE A 105 5.93 11.54 -23.26
N ASN A 106 6.34 11.04 -24.42
CA ASN A 106 7.03 9.75 -24.52
C ASN A 106 8.44 9.81 -23.92
N ARG A 107 9.13 10.96 -24.08
CA ARG A 107 10.42 11.21 -23.44
C ARG A 107 10.27 11.20 -21.93
N LEU A 108 9.27 11.87 -21.39
CA LEU A 108 8.97 11.91 -19.96
C LEU A 108 8.68 10.52 -19.40
N ALA A 109 7.85 9.74 -20.08
CA ALA A 109 7.58 8.35 -19.70
C ALA A 109 8.88 7.53 -19.67
N SER A 110 9.74 7.68 -20.67
CA SER A 110 11.02 6.97 -20.75
C SER A 110 11.99 7.39 -19.63
N GLU A 111 12.13 8.68 -19.36
CA GLU A 111 12.96 9.20 -18.26
C GLU A 111 12.47 8.69 -16.91
N ALA A 112 11.15 8.65 -16.70
CA ALA A 112 10.56 8.08 -15.50
C ALA A 112 10.82 6.58 -15.35
N THR A 113 10.71 5.81 -16.43
CA THR A 113 11.05 4.37 -16.43
C THR A 113 12.48 4.15 -15.96
N ILE A 114 13.43 4.91 -16.50
CA ILE A 114 14.85 4.80 -16.16
C ILE A 114 15.09 5.21 -14.70
N ALA A 115 14.52 6.34 -14.27
CA ALA A 115 14.67 6.84 -12.90
C ALA A 115 14.12 5.84 -11.86
N VAL A 116 12.92 5.31 -12.10
CA VAL A 116 12.28 4.33 -11.23
C VAL A 116 13.04 3.02 -11.21
N GLN A 117 13.47 2.53 -12.37
CA GLN A 117 14.27 1.29 -12.46
C GLN A 117 15.55 1.42 -11.65
N LYS A 118 16.25 2.56 -11.75
CA LYS A 118 17.47 2.83 -10.99
C LYS A 118 17.23 2.87 -9.48
N GLU A 119 16.17 3.54 -9.03
CA GLU A 119 15.84 3.61 -7.61
C GLU A 119 15.45 2.24 -7.04
N LEU A 120 14.63 1.46 -7.77
CA LEU A 120 14.24 0.11 -7.34
C LEU A 120 15.45 -0.86 -7.31
N GLN A 121 16.43 -0.71 -8.20
CA GLN A 121 17.69 -1.45 -8.15
C GLN A 121 18.58 -1.04 -6.97
N ALA A 122 18.50 0.21 -6.50
CA ALA A 122 19.21 0.63 -5.29
C ALA A 122 18.58 0.01 -4.04
N VAL A 123 17.25 -0.05 -3.98
CA VAL A 123 16.51 -0.72 -2.90
C VAL A 123 16.88 -2.20 -2.80
N SER A 124 17.04 -2.89 -3.94
CA SER A 124 17.36 -4.32 -3.94
C SER A 124 18.72 -4.68 -3.36
N ARG A 125 19.62 -3.70 -3.19
CA ARG A 125 20.92 -3.90 -2.53
C ARG A 125 20.83 -3.81 -1.01
N THR A 126 19.68 -3.40 -0.47
CA THR A 126 19.48 -3.19 0.96
C THR A 126 18.65 -4.32 1.54
N ARG A 127 19.14 -4.91 2.64
CA ARG A 127 18.35 -5.85 3.44
C ARG A 127 17.43 -5.07 4.37
N ILE A 128 16.16 -5.39 4.32
CA ILE A 128 15.17 -4.85 5.25
C ILE A 128 14.95 -5.90 6.34
N HIS A 129 14.72 -5.45 7.56
CA HIS A 129 14.59 -6.32 8.71
C HIS A 129 13.18 -6.25 9.27
N ILE A 130 12.58 -7.43 9.51
CA ILE A 130 11.31 -7.57 10.23
C ILE A 130 11.60 -8.29 11.55
N PRO A 131 11.35 -7.66 12.71
CA PRO A 131 11.50 -8.32 14.00
C PRO A 131 10.54 -9.50 14.14
N LEU A 132 11.05 -10.66 14.59
CA LEU A 132 10.24 -11.87 14.76
C LEU A 132 8.98 -11.63 15.60
N GLY A 133 9.06 -10.80 16.64
CA GLY A 133 7.93 -10.50 17.51
C GLY A 133 6.77 -9.78 16.81
N GLN A 134 7.02 -9.12 15.68
CA GLN A 134 5.97 -8.56 14.83
C GLN A 134 5.13 -9.65 14.14
N LEU A 135 5.72 -10.81 13.87
CA LEU A 135 5.05 -11.95 13.23
C LEU A 135 4.21 -12.76 14.24
N LEU A 136 4.57 -12.70 15.52
CA LEU A 136 3.90 -13.43 16.60
C LEU A 136 2.58 -12.77 17.04
N GLY A 137 2.25 -11.56 16.53
CA GLY A 137 0.99 -10.86 16.81
C GLY A 137 0.82 -10.36 18.25
N SER A 138 1.80 -10.59 19.12
CA SER A 138 1.80 -10.06 20.49
C SER A 138 2.23 -8.60 20.48
N GLN A 139 1.34 -7.71 20.94
CA GLN A 139 1.64 -6.27 21.05
C GLN A 139 2.85 -6.00 21.96
N VAL A 140 3.07 -6.83 22.97
CA VAL A 140 4.21 -6.69 23.91
C VAL A 140 5.53 -7.06 23.24
N MET A 141 5.51 -7.94 22.25
CA MET A 141 6.69 -8.40 21.51
C MET A 141 6.85 -7.72 20.15
N ALA A 142 5.92 -6.85 19.75
CA ALA A 142 6.04 -6.06 18.53
C ALA A 142 7.35 -5.25 18.56
N GLY A 143 8.25 -5.51 17.62
CA GLY A 143 9.57 -4.88 17.58
C GLY A 143 10.67 -5.54 18.41
N ARG A 144 10.42 -6.70 19.03
CA ARG A 144 11.42 -7.49 19.77
C ARG A 144 11.73 -8.81 19.08
N GLY A 145 12.87 -9.39 19.44
CA GLY A 145 13.33 -10.68 18.92
C GLY A 145 14.32 -10.55 17.75
N PRO A 146 14.77 -11.68 17.20
CA PRO A 146 15.71 -11.69 16.08
C PRO A 146 15.11 -11.06 14.82
N ASP A 147 15.95 -10.34 14.08
CA ASP A 147 15.57 -9.74 12.80
C ASP A 147 15.57 -10.77 11.68
N ILE A 148 14.43 -10.86 10.99
CA ILE A 148 14.31 -11.67 9.78
C ILE A 148 14.63 -10.76 8.58
N PRO A 149 15.70 -11.06 7.82
CA PRO A 149 16.05 -10.28 6.64
C PRO A 149 15.06 -10.56 5.51
N ILE A 150 14.67 -9.52 4.80
CA ILE A 150 13.93 -9.59 3.54
C ILE A 150 14.66 -8.78 2.48
N GLU A 151 14.62 -9.26 1.24
CA GLU A 151 15.20 -8.60 0.09
C GLU A 151 14.11 -8.35 -0.96
N ILE A 152 14.05 -7.15 -1.49
CA ILE A 152 13.08 -6.75 -2.53
C ILE A 152 13.83 -6.64 -3.85
N ILE A 153 13.54 -7.52 -4.79
CA ILE A 153 14.21 -7.58 -6.08
C ILE A 153 13.20 -7.20 -7.17
N PRO A 154 13.48 -6.20 -8.01
CA PRO A 154 12.66 -5.90 -9.18
C PRO A 154 12.50 -7.14 -10.07
N ALA A 155 11.28 -7.45 -10.48
CA ALA A 155 10.94 -8.63 -11.24
C ALA A 155 10.27 -8.25 -12.57
N GLY A 156 11.07 -8.01 -13.60
CA GLY A 156 10.59 -7.62 -14.93
C GLY A 156 10.85 -6.15 -15.24
N ALA A 157 10.29 -5.68 -16.35
CA ALA A 157 10.41 -4.28 -16.78
C ALA A 157 9.51 -3.37 -15.94
N VAL A 158 9.96 -2.13 -15.75
CA VAL A 158 9.10 -1.04 -15.27
C VAL A 158 8.33 -0.52 -16.48
N GLU A 159 7.00 -0.53 -16.40
CA GLU A 159 6.13 0.09 -17.38
C GLU A 159 5.70 1.47 -16.87
N SER A 160 5.95 2.51 -17.66
CA SER A 160 5.42 3.84 -17.39
C SER A 160 4.51 4.27 -18.55
N ARG A 161 3.39 4.91 -18.22
CA ARG A 161 2.47 5.49 -19.20
C ARG A 161 1.94 6.80 -18.69
N VAL A 162 1.91 7.80 -19.56
CA VAL A 162 1.25 9.08 -19.26
C VAL A 162 -0.19 8.99 -19.75
N PHE A 163 -1.11 9.34 -18.87
CA PHE A 163 -2.53 9.44 -19.17
C PHE A 163 -3.02 10.84 -18.86
N ASP A 164 -4.04 11.27 -19.59
CA ASP A 164 -4.75 12.50 -19.31
C ASP A 164 -6.23 12.25 -18.99
N ARG A 165 -6.84 13.16 -18.23
CA ARG A 165 -8.26 13.12 -17.88
C ARG A 165 -8.82 14.53 -17.77
N PHE A 166 -10.01 14.72 -18.34
CA PHE A 166 -10.81 15.92 -18.14
C PHE A 166 -11.88 15.64 -17.07
N GLU A 167 -11.92 16.48 -16.04
CA GLU A 167 -12.88 16.41 -14.92
C GLU A 167 -13.61 17.75 -14.77
N GLN A 168 -14.87 17.73 -14.36
CA GLN A 168 -15.58 18.97 -14.02
C GLN A 168 -15.03 19.53 -12.71
N ALA A 169 -14.63 20.81 -12.69
CA ALA A 169 -14.11 21.52 -11.53
C ALA A 169 -15.02 22.66 -11.04
N GLY A 170 -16.20 22.85 -11.67
CA GLY A 170 -17.17 23.85 -11.29
C GLY A 170 -18.28 24.01 -12.33
N ILE A 171 -19.08 25.08 -12.16
CA ILE A 171 -20.24 25.36 -13.03
C ILE A 171 -19.81 25.53 -14.50
N ASN A 172 -18.62 26.10 -14.75
CA ASN A 172 -18.05 26.29 -16.10
C ASN A 172 -16.54 26.09 -16.13
N GLN A 173 -16.06 25.09 -15.40
CA GLN A 173 -14.64 24.81 -15.31
C GLN A 173 -14.39 23.34 -15.59
N THR A 174 -13.47 23.08 -16.50
CA THR A 174 -12.99 21.73 -16.80
C THR A 174 -11.53 21.65 -16.39
N ARG A 175 -11.21 20.78 -15.44
CA ARG A 175 -9.85 20.51 -15.01
C ARG A 175 -9.27 19.38 -15.86
N HIS A 176 -8.21 19.69 -16.59
CA HIS A 176 -7.41 18.72 -17.33
C HIS A 176 -6.22 18.30 -16.47
N LYS A 177 -6.07 16.99 -16.26
CA LYS A 177 -5.09 16.41 -15.34
C LYS A 177 -4.27 15.38 -16.08
N ILE A 178 -2.95 15.49 -15.95
CA ILE A 178 -1.99 14.60 -16.59
C ILE A 178 -1.30 13.79 -15.50
N TYR A 179 -1.36 12.48 -15.62
CA TYR A 179 -0.87 11.51 -14.66
C TYR A 179 0.17 10.60 -15.29
N LEU A 180 1.20 10.27 -14.53
CA LEU A 180 2.10 9.19 -14.83
C LEU A 180 1.67 7.94 -14.06
N GLU A 181 1.23 6.92 -14.78
CA GLU A 181 1.03 5.59 -14.24
C GLU A 181 2.33 4.80 -14.33
N ILE A 182 2.74 4.19 -13.23
CA ILE A 182 3.88 3.29 -13.17
C ILE A 182 3.41 1.94 -12.67
N LYS A 183 3.72 0.89 -13.44
CA LYS A 183 3.45 -0.51 -13.13
C LYS A 183 4.75 -1.28 -13.09
N THR A 184 4.95 -2.03 -12.02
CA THR A 184 6.10 -2.93 -11.88
C THR A 184 5.74 -4.12 -11.01
N ARG A 185 6.53 -5.18 -11.12
CA ARG A 185 6.45 -6.33 -10.23
C ARG A 185 7.74 -6.42 -9.42
N VAL A 186 7.58 -6.75 -8.15
CA VAL A 186 8.71 -6.99 -7.24
C VAL A 186 8.63 -8.42 -6.71
N ARG A 187 9.77 -9.08 -6.66
CA ARG A 187 9.97 -10.35 -5.99
C ARG A 187 10.52 -10.09 -4.60
N ILE A 188 9.92 -10.72 -3.62
CA ILE A 188 10.24 -10.57 -2.21
C ILE A 188 10.86 -11.88 -1.78
N VAL A 189 12.15 -11.84 -1.47
CA VAL A 189 12.92 -12.99 -1.03
C VAL A 189 12.95 -12.97 0.49
N ILE A 190 12.53 -14.06 1.09
CA ILE A 190 12.38 -14.21 2.54
C ILE A 190 12.97 -15.58 2.93
N PRO A 191 13.47 -15.80 4.16
CA PRO A 191 13.90 -17.13 4.55
C PRO A 191 12.80 -18.15 4.27
N LEU A 192 13.19 -19.27 3.65
CA LEU A 192 12.35 -20.44 3.35
C LEU A 192 11.35 -20.26 2.19
N THR A 193 11.15 -19.06 1.63
CA THR A 193 10.19 -18.85 0.53
C THR A 193 10.38 -17.55 -0.26
N PHE A 194 9.63 -17.37 -1.33
CA PHE A 194 9.55 -16.10 -2.06
C PHE A 194 8.09 -15.76 -2.39
N ALA A 195 7.81 -14.48 -2.53
CA ALA A 195 6.52 -13.98 -2.98
C ALA A 195 6.72 -12.98 -4.11
N ASN A 196 5.71 -12.82 -4.96
CA ASN A 196 5.68 -11.73 -5.93
C ASN A 196 4.56 -10.76 -5.52
N ALA A 197 4.76 -9.49 -5.80
CA ALA A 197 3.76 -8.44 -5.63
C ALA A 197 3.79 -7.51 -6.84
N GLU A 198 2.61 -7.07 -7.27
CA GLU A 198 2.45 -6.04 -8.30
C GLU A 198 2.27 -4.69 -7.61
N VAL A 199 2.98 -3.68 -8.09
CA VAL A 199 2.94 -2.32 -7.57
C VAL A 199 2.48 -1.42 -8.71
N ARG A 200 1.37 -0.72 -8.46
CA ARG A 200 0.81 0.29 -9.36
C ARG A 200 0.73 1.61 -8.61
N THR A 201 1.34 2.63 -9.17
CA THR A 201 1.37 3.98 -8.58
C THR A 201 0.98 4.99 -9.65
N GLU A 202 0.15 5.95 -9.29
CA GLU A 202 -0.25 7.07 -10.15
C GLU A 202 0.29 8.35 -9.54
N VAL A 203 1.08 9.10 -10.32
CA VAL A 203 1.71 10.34 -9.90
C VAL A 203 1.17 11.49 -10.75
N PRO A 204 0.55 12.53 -10.16
CA PRO A 204 0.15 13.72 -10.91
C PRO A 204 1.40 14.46 -11.41
N LEU A 205 1.41 14.80 -12.69
CA LEU A 205 2.51 15.53 -13.32
C LEU A 205 2.17 17.00 -13.51
N ALA A 206 1.00 17.29 -14.07
CA ALA A 206 0.55 18.64 -14.34
C ALA A 206 -0.98 18.69 -14.38
N GLU A 207 -1.55 19.85 -14.03
CA GLU A 207 -2.98 20.10 -14.11
C GLU A 207 -3.21 21.51 -14.66
N ALA A 208 -4.29 21.70 -15.42
CA ALA A 208 -4.76 23.00 -15.86
C ALA A 208 -6.29 23.10 -15.71
N VAL A 209 -6.79 24.29 -15.38
CA VAL A 209 -8.22 24.58 -15.32
C VAL A 209 -8.62 25.39 -16.54
N ILE A 210 -9.50 24.82 -17.35
CA ILE A 210 -10.05 25.42 -18.56
C ILE A 210 -11.36 26.12 -18.17
N MET A 211 -11.44 27.41 -18.42
CA MET A 211 -12.63 28.21 -18.15
C MET A 211 -13.57 28.17 -19.37
N GLY A 212 -14.82 27.78 -19.14
CA GLY A 212 -15.93 27.85 -20.10
C GLY A 212 -16.80 29.08 -19.88
N GLU A 213 -17.68 29.37 -20.84
CA GLU A 213 -18.64 30.47 -20.74
C GLU A 213 -19.72 30.15 -19.67
N VAL A 214 -20.10 31.13 -18.86
CA VAL A 214 -21.21 30.98 -17.91
C VAL A 214 -22.54 31.03 -18.66
N PRO A 215 -23.40 29.99 -18.59
CA PRO A 215 -24.66 29.98 -19.31
C PRO A 215 -25.56 31.13 -18.84
N GLN A 216 -26.02 31.95 -19.78
CA GLN A 216 -27.03 32.98 -19.54
C GLN A 216 -28.40 32.29 -19.44
N VAL A 217 -28.88 32.06 -18.21
CA VAL A 217 -30.23 31.52 -17.99
C VAL A 217 -31.24 32.65 -18.23
N TYR A 218 -31.93 32.62 -19.37
CA TYR A 218 -33.13 33.43 -19.58
C TYR A 218 -34.28 32.80 -18.79
N PHE A 219 -34.71 33.44 -17.69
CA PHE A 219 -35.99 33.14 -17.06
C PHE A 219 -37.13 33.72 -17.93
N GLY A 220 -37.50 32.98 -18.98
CA GLY A 220 -38.69 33.26 -19.78
C GLY A 220 -39.94 32.76 -19.06
N GLY A 221 -40.60 33.63 -18.28
CA GLY A 221 -41.98 33.40 -17.86
C GLY A 221 -42.91 33.30 -19.07
N PRO A 222 -44.05 32.59 -18.97
CA PRO A 222 -44.96 32.38 -20.11
C PRO A 222 -45.45 33.72 -20.69
N PRO A 223 -45.57 33.84 -22.02
CA PRO A 223 -46.03 35.07 -22.65
C PRO A 223 -47.45 35.39 -22.20
N VAL A 224 -47.63 36.58 -21.63
CA VAL A 224 -48.97 37.10 -21.29
C VAL A 224 -49.63 37.50 -22.61
N LEU A 225 -50.54 36.66 -23.10
CA LEU A 225 -51.33 36.94 -24.30
C LEU A 225 -52.37 38.01 -23.93
N ASN A 226 -52.06 39.30 -24.19
CA ASN A 226 -53.04 40.37 -24.08
C ASN A 226 -53.97 40.31 -25.31
N LEU A 227 -55.09 39.61 -25.17
CA LEU A 227 -56.17 39.64 -26.16
C LEU A 227 -56.87 41.01 -26.07
N PRO A 228 -57.08 41.72 -27.19
CA PRO A 228 -57.86 42.95 -27.18
C PRO A 228 -59.31 42.62 -26.82
N GLN A 229 -59.86 43.33 -25.82
CA GLN A 229 -61.26 43.21 -25.46
C GLN A 229 -62.11 43.71 -26.64
N GLY A 230 -62.85 42.81 -27.27
CA GLY A 230 -63.76 43.14 -28.35
C GLY A 230 -64.82 44.13 -27.89
N THR A 231 -65.01 45.19 -28.67
CA THR A 231 -66.12 46.14 -28.52
C THR A 231 -67.43 45.40 -28.70
N ALA A 232 -68.12 45.12 -27.59
CA ALA A 232 -69.49 44.64 -27.59
C ALA A 232 -70.40 45.76 -28.13
N GLY A 233 -70.93 45.53 -29.33
CA GLY A 233 -71.97 46.38 -29.93
C GLY A 233 -73.20 46.44 -29.03
N LYS A 234 -73.69 47.65 -28.83
CA LYS A 234 -74.94 47.95 -28.12
C LYS A 234 -76.12 47.65 -29.06
N PRO A 235 -77.13 46.86 -28.68
CA PRO A 235 -78.37 46.78 -29.43
C PRO A 235 -79.31 47.93 -29.04
N ASP A 236 -80.12 48.33 -30.02
CA ASP A 236 -81.02 49.49 -30.05
C ASP A 236 -81.99 49.60 -28.87
#